data_AF-A0AAE8JXP0-F1
#
_entry.id   AF-A0AAE8JXP0-F1
#
_cell.length_a   1.000
_cell.length_b   1.000
_cell.length_c   1.000
_cell.angle_alpha   90.00
_cell.angle_beta   90.00
_cell.angle_gamma   90.00
#
_symmetry.space_group_name_H-M   'P 1'
#
loop_
_entity.id
_entity.type
_entity.pdbx_description
1 polymer ?
#
loop_
_entity_poly.entity_id
_entity_poly.type
_entity_poly.pdbx_seq_one_letter_code
_entity_poly.pdbx_strand_id
1 'polypeptide(L)'
;MAILTVRNVPDDVHRALRVRAAQHGRSTEAEVREILAAVVKPEKRVRVGEALAAIGRKIGLTNEDFAVFESVRDKTPAKPLSFE
;
A
#
# COMPACT_ATOMS: atom_id res chain seq x y z
N MET A 1 -2.85 -11.92 -8.74
CA MET A 1 -2.94 -12.29 -7.30
C MET A 1 -1.59 -12.82 -6.87
N ALA A 2 -1.03 -12.33 -5.76
CA ALA A 2 0.16 -12.91 -5.18
C ALA A 2 -0.21 -14.14 -4.35
N ILE A 3 0.60 -15.20 -4.41
CA ILE A 3 0.43 -16.42 -3.61
C ILE A 3 1.50 -16.41 -2.53
N LEU A 4 1.12 -16.59 -1.27
CA LEU A 4 2.02 -16.71 -0.13
C LEU A 4 1.85 -18.08 0.53
N THR A 5 2.93 -18.86 0.59
CA THR A 5 2.94 -20.16 1.27
C THR A 5 3.78 -20.06 2.53
N VAL A 6 3.16 -20.25 3.69
CA VAL A 6 3.86 -20.33 4.99
C VAL A 6 4.04 -21.80 5.34
N ARG A 7 5.29 -22.24 5.52
CA ARG A 7 5.61 -23.63 5.86
C ARG A 7 5.92 -23.75 7.35
N ASN A 8 5.75 -24.95 7.90
CA ASN A 8 6.09 -25.29 9.28
C ASN A 8 5.38 -24.41 10.33
N VAL A 9 4.09 -24.12 10.12
CA VAL A 9 3.28 -23.43 11.12
C VAL A 9 2.98 -24.40 12.27
N PRO A 10 3.31 -24.05 13.53
CA PRO A 10 2.95 -24.86 14.68
C PRO A 10 1.44 -25.16 14.75
N ASP A 11 1.07 -26.38 15.15
CA ASP A 11 -0.32 -26.84 15.16
C ASP A 11 -1.23 -26.02 16.08
N ASP A 12 -0.69 -25.53 17.19
CA ASP A 12 -1.37 -24.64 18.12
C ASP A 12 -1.71 -23.29 17.48
N VAL A 13 -0.77 -22.72 16.70
CA VAL A 13 -0.97 -21.48 15.95
C VAL A 13 -2.02 -21.67 14.86
N HIS A 14 -1.96 -22.78 14.11
CA HIS A 14 -2.96 -23.09 13.08
C HIS A 14 -4.37 -23.26 13.68
N ARG A 15 -4.48 -23.94 14.84
CA ARG A 15 -5.75 -24.08 15.56
C ARG A 15 -6.28 -22.74 16.05
N ALA A 16 -5.43 -21.90 16.64
CA ALA A 16 -5.80 -20.57 17.11
C ALA A 16 -6.30 -19.69 15.94
N LEU A 17 -5.62 -19.71 14.79
CA LEU A 17 -6.06 -18.99 13.58
C LEU A 17 -7.43 -19.46 13.10
N ARG A 18 -7.69 -20.78 13.09
CA ARG A 18 -8.98 -21.32 12.69
C ARG A 18 -10.12 -20.88 13.61
N VAL A 19 -9.89 -20.90 14.93
CA VAL A 19 -10.88 -20.44 15.92
C VAL A 19 -11.16 -18.95 15.74
N ARG A 20 -10.13 -18.13 15.59
CA ARG A 20 -10.25 -16.69 15.37
C ARG A 20 -11.00 -16.37 14.07
N ALA A 21 -10.70 -17.08 12.99
CA ALA A 21 -11.40 -16.93 11.71
C ALA A 21 -12.91 -17.24 11.84
N ALA A 22 -13.25 -18.32 12.56
CA ALA A 22 -14.64 -18.67 12.85
C ALA A 22 -15.37 -17.60 13.67
N GLN A 23 -14.70 -17.02 14.67
CA GLN A 23 -15.25 -15.91 15.47
C GLN A 23 -15.53 -14.65 14.62
N HIS A 24 -14.71 -14.39 13.61
CA HIS A 24 -14.90 -13.27 12.68
C HIS A 24 -15.82 -13.61 11.48
N GLY A 25 -16.33 -14.85 11.38
CA GLY A 25 -17.16 -15.29 10.26
C GLY A 25 -16.44 -15.33 8.92
N ARG A 26 -15.12 -15.59 8.93
CA ARG A 26 -14.25 -15.60 7.73
C ARG A 26 -13.54 -16.94 7.58
N SER A 27 -13.01 -17.21 6.37
CA SER A 27 -12.11 -18.35 6.17
C SER A 27 -10.76 -18.09 6.85
N THR A 28 -10.03 -19.15 7.19
CA THR A 28 -8.69 -19.03 7.78
C THR A 28 -7.73 -18.22 6.90
N GLU A 29 -7.80 -18.39 5.58
CA GLU A 29 -6.99 -17.61 4.64
C GLU A 29 -7.37 -16.13 4.64
N ALA A 30 -8.66 -15.81 4.69
CA ALA A 30 -9.12 -14.43 4.79
C ALA A 30 -8.65 -13.78 6.10
N GLU A 31 -8.71 -14.50 7.22
CA GLU A 31 -8.20 -14.01 8.50
C GLU A 31 -6.68 -13.75 8.47
N VAL A 32 -5.89 -14.67 7.89
CA VAL A 32 -4.45 -14.47 7.71
C VAL A 32 -4.16 -13.24 6.85
N ARG A 33 -4.92 -13.04 5.78
CA ARG A 33 -4.77 -11.86 4.91
C ARG A 33 -5.07 -10.55 5.64
N GLU A 34 -6.11 -10.53 6.46
CA GLU A 34 -6.47 -9.37 7.28
C GLU A 34 -5.42 -9.07 8.35
N ILE A 35 -4.90 -10.09 9.04
CA ILE A 35 -3.82 -9.93 10.01
C ILE A 35 -2.58 -9.35 9.34
N LEU A 36 -2.17 -9.91 8.20
CA LEU A 36 -1.03 -9.40 7.44
C LEU A 36 -1.27 -7.96 7.01
N ALA A 37 -2.44 -7.64 6.46
CA ALA A 37 -2.79 -6.29 6.03
C ALA A 37 -2.72 -5.29 7.19
N ALA A 38 -3.25 -5.62 8.36
CA ALA A 38 -3.24 -4.77 9.55
C ALA A 38 -1.81 -4.54 10.08
N VAL A 39 -0.94 -5.55 10.05
CA VAL A 39 0.44 -5.44 10.54
C VAL A 39 1.33 -4.68 9.56
N VAL A 40 1.20 -4.93 8.25
CA VAL A 40 2.08 -4.34 7.22
C VAL A 40 1.62 -2.96 6.75
N LYS A 41 0.37 -2.58 6.99
CA LYS A 41 -0.16 -1.24 6.70
C LYS A 41 -0.26 -0.47 8.02
N PRO A 42 0.70 0.42 8.34
CA PRO A 42 0.56 1.26 9.51
C PRO A 42 -0.73 2.08 9.39
N GLU A 43 -1.58 2.08 10.42
CA GLU A 43 -2.81 2.89 10.48
C GLU A 43 -2.53 4.38 10.19
N LYS A 44 -1.32 4.84 10.52
CA LYS A 44 -0.84 6.21 10.35
C LYS A 44 0.03 6.41 9.10
N ARG A 45 0.03 5.48 8.14
CA ARG A 45 0.74 5.72 6.88
C ARG A 45 0.03 6.85 6.14
N VAL A 46 0.62 8.04 6.19
CA VAL A 46 0.16 9.17 5.40
C VAL A 46 0.27 8.77 3.94
N ARG A 47 -0.87 8.59 3.28
CA ARG A 47 -0.95 8.40 1.83
C ARG A 47 -0.69 9.76 1.20
N VAL A 48 0.58 10.17 1.14
CA VAL A 48 1.00 11.53 0.72
C VAL A 48 0.33 11.94 -0.59
N GLY A 49 0.28 11.03 -1.58
CA GLY A 49 -0.43 11.30 -2.85
C GLY A 49 -1.93 11.55 -2.68
N GLU A 50 -2.61 10.83 -1.79
CA GLU A 50 -4.04 11.03 -1.52
C GLU A 50 -4.29 12.32 -0.72
N ALA A 51 -3.43 12.63 0.25
CA ALA A 51 -3.48 13.87 1.01
C ALA A 51 -3.28 15.10 0.11
N LEU A 52 -2.26 15.06 -0.76
CA LEU A 52 -2.01 16.12 -1.75
C LEU A 52 -3.17 16.24 -2.75
N ALA A 53 -3.71 15.12 -3.23
CA ALA A 53 -4.87 15.14 -4.13
C ALA A 53 -6.12 15.72 -3.45
N ALA A 54 -6.34 15.44 -2.16
CA ALA A 54 -7.45 16.02 -1.41
C ALA A 54 -7.31 17.54 -1.25
N ILE A 55 -6.09 18.02 -0.96
CA ILE A 55 -5.78 19.46 -0.91
C ILE A 55 -6.08 20.08 -2.28
N GLY A 56 -5.54 19.50 -3.36
CA GLY A 56 -5.74 20.02 -4.72
C GLY A 56 -7.21 20.12 -5.11
N ARG A 57 -8.03 19.11 -4.81
CA ARG A 57 -9.49 19.17 -5.03
C ARG A 57 -10.17 20.28 -4.22
N LYS A 58 -9.77 20.49 -2.96
CA LYS A 58 -10.34 21.52 -2.09
C LYS A 58 -10.10 22.93 -2.63
N ILE A 59 -8.97 23.17 -3.27
CA ILE A 59 -8.60 24.47 -3.84
C ILE A 59 -8.95 24.60 -5.32
N GLY A 60 -9.58 23.58 -5.93
CA GLY A 60 -10.02 23.61 -7.32
C GLY A 60 -8.90 23.49 -8.35
N LEU A 61 -7.75 22.89 -8.01
CA LEU A 61 -6.67 22.67 -8.96
C LEU A 61 -7.15 21.80 -10.13
N THR A 62 -6.88 22.28 -11.33
CA THR A 62 -7.21 21.62 -12.60
C THR A 62 -5.94 21.20 -13.33
N ASN A 63 -6.07 20.38 -14.38
CA ASN A 63 -4.94 20.01 -15.22
C ASN A 63 -4.31 21.22 -15.95
N GLU A 64 -5.07 22.30 -16.15
CA GLU A 64 -4.58 23.53 -16.76
C GLU A 64 -3.58 24.24 -15.85
N ASP A 65 -3.82 24.24 -14.53
CA ASP A 65 -2.87 24.77 -13.54
C ASP A 65 -1.55 24.00 -13.54
N PHE A 66 -1.61 22.69 -13.84
CA PHE A 66 -0.42 21.86 -13.94
C PHE A 66 0.32 21.99 -15.28
N ALA A 67 -0.33 22.47 -16.34
CA ALA A 67 0.28 22.59 -17.67
C ALA A 67 1.49 23.52 -17.68
N VAL A 68 1.55 24.49 -16.76
CA VAL A 68 2.72 25.38 -16.57
C VAL A 68 3.97 24.58 -16.18
N PHE A 69 3.84 23.47 -15.44
CA PHE A 69 5.01 22.68 -15.07
C PHE A 69 5.71 22.05 -16.27
N GLU A 70 5.00 21.76 -17.36
CA GLU A 70 5.60 21.22 -18.58
C GLU A 70 6.50 22.23 -19.32
N SER A 71 6.30 23.54 -19.11
CA SER A 71 7.13 24.58 -19.71
C SER A 71 8.33 24.97 -18.84
N VAL A 72 8.22 24.83 -17.51
CA VAL A 72 9.27 25.25 -16.56
C VAL A 72 10.19 24.08 -16.13
N ARG A 73 9.71 22.84 -16.24
CA ARG A 73 10.48 21.66 -15.80
C ARG A 73 11.72 21.44 -16.66
N ASP A 74 12.84 21.17 -16.00
CA ASP A 74 14.05 20.69 -16.67
C ASP A 74 13.80 19.31 -17.28
N LYS A 75 13.96 19.23 -18.60
CA LYS A 75 13.79 18.01 -19.41
C LYS A 75 15.11 17.30 -19.67
N THR A 76 16.21 17.79 -19.11
CA THR A 76 17.52 17.14 -19.20
C THR A 76 17.41 15.75 -18.59
N PRO A 77 17.65 14.69 -19.37
CA PRO A 77 17.64 13.32 -18.84
C PRO A 77 18.67 13.19 -17.71
N ALA A 78 18.31 12.40 -16.69
CA ALA A 78 19.26 12.11 -15.62
C ALA A 78 20.51 11.44 -16.22
N LYS A 79 21.70 11.86 -15.77
CA LYS A 79 22.94 11.17 -16.14
C LYS A 79 22.90 9.76 -15.55
N PRO A 80 23.16 8.71 -16.34
CA PRO A 80 23.27 7.35 -15.82
C PRO A 80 24.36 7.25 -14.76
N LEU A 81 24.15 6.39 -13.76
CA LEU A 81 25.17 6.08 -12.76
C LEU A 81 26.29 5.27 -13.45
N SER A 82 27.52 5.79 -13.46
CA SER A 82 28.71 5.03 -13.86
C SER A 82 29.26 4.25 -12.68
N PHE A 83 29.67 3.00 -12.91
CA PHE A 83 30.21 2.11 -11.89
C PHE A 83 31.72 1.84 -12.08
N GLU A 84 32.43 2.72 -12.79
CA GLU A 84 33.90 2.65 -12.89
C GLU A 84 34.58 2.94 -11.55
#